data_AF-A0A060QML2-F1
#
_entry.id   AF-A0A060QML2-F1
#
_cell.length_a   1.000
_cell.length_b   1.000
_cell.length_c   1.000
_cell.angle_alpha   90.00
_cell.angle_beta   90.00
_cell.angle_gamma   90.00
#
_symmetry.space_group_name_H-M   'P 1'
#
loop_
_entity.id
_entity.type
_entity.pdbx_description
1 polymer ?
#
loop_
_entity_poly.entity_id
_entity_poly.type
_entity_poly.pdbx_seq_one_letter_code
_entity_poly.pdbx_strand_id
1 'polypeptide(L)'
;PPEREIIGIVPKQYIVDGQEGIQDPRGMIGVRLEVEATIITGAKTGIHNLLRVVEKSGLKVSGLILMSLAAGQLALSKDEKQIGTVLVDVGAGTTTISVFDQGSLVATSTLPIGGDFITTDISIGLRTQMDIAEKIKFKFGCASIADSAPDQMF
;
A
#
# COMPACT_ATOMS: atom_id res chain seq x y z
N PRO A 1 11.65 -11.37 -14.87
CA PRO A 1 11.62 -12.84 -14.75
C PRO A 1 10.40 -13.43 -15.48
N PRO A 2 10.48 -14.64 -16.06
CA PRO A 2 9.41 -15.21 -16.89
C PRO A 2 8.07 -15.38 -16.14
N GLU A 3 8.11 -15.59 -14.83
CA GLU A 3 6.92 -15.76 -13.95
C GLU A 3 6.31 -14.44 -13.44
N ARG A 4 6.87 -13.29 -13.82
CA ARG A 4 6.37 -11.98 -13.40
C ARG A 4 5.88 -11.18 -14.58
N GLU A 5 4.91 -10.32 -14.34
CA GLU A 5 4.46 -9.32 -15.31
C GLU A 5 4.52 -7.93 -14.71
N ILE A 6 4.66 -6.94 -15.58
CA ILE A 6 4.67 -5.52 -15.21
C ILE A 6 3.21 -5.11 -14.98
N ILE A 7 2.93 -4.58 -13.79
CA ILE A 7 1.59 -4.09 -13.43
C ILE A 7 1.52 -2.57 -13.35
N GLY A 8 2.66 -1.89 -13.30
CA GLY A 8 2.73 -0.44 -13.22
C GLY A 8 4.14 0.08 -13.42
N ILE A 9 4.22 1.33 -13.87
CA ILE A 9 5.47 2.07 -14.03
C ILE A 9 5.25 3.42 -13.36
N VAL A 10 6.13 3.79 -12.43
CA VAL A 10 6.10 5.08 -11.73
C VAL A 10 7.30 5.89 -12.18
N PRO A 11 7.12 6.92 -13.02
CA PRO A 11 8.20 7.83 -13.39
C PRO A 11 8.71 8.58 -12.16
N LYS A 12 10.03 8.65 -12.00
CA LYS A 12 10.70 9.49 -11.00
C LYS A 12 11.14 10.81 -11.61
N GLN A 13 11.74 10.74 -12.80
CA GLN A 13 12.15 11.89 -13.57
C GLN A 13 12.21 11.56 -15.07
N TYR A 14 12.16 12.60 -15.87
CA TYR A 14 12.43 12.57 -17.30
C TYR A 14 13.76 13.26 -17.59
N ILE A 15 14.40 12.84 -18.67
CA ILE A 15 15.67 13.39 -19.13
C ILE A 15 15.51 13.74 -20.60
N VAL A 16 15.73 15.02 -20.95
CA VAL A 16 15.61 15.50 -22.34
C VAL A 16 16.98 15.97 -22.79
N ASP A 17 17.54 15.32 -23.82
CA ASP A 17 18.88 15.60 -24.37
C ASP A 17 19.99 15.71 -23.29
N GLY A 18 19.90 14.86 -22.25
CA GLY A 18 20.84 14.82 -21.12
C GLY A 18 20.53 15.78 -19.98
N GLN A 19 19.48 16.60 -20.07
CA GLN A 19 19.02 17.45 -18.97
C GLN A 19 18.15 16.65 -18.01
N GLU A 20 18.64 16.42 -16.78
CA GLU A 20 17.94 15.71 -15.70
C GLU A 20 16.99 16.62 -14.90
N GLY A 21 16.20 16.02 -13.98
CA GLY A 21 15.33 16.74 -13.04
C GLY A 21 13.99 17.20 -13.61
N ILE A 22 13.61 16.74 -14.82
CA ILE A 22 12.37 17.15 -15.47
C ILE A 22 11.21 16.30 -14.92
N GLN A 23 10.24 16.94 -14.29
CA GLN A 23 9.02 16.29 -13.77
C GLN A 23 7.98 16.02 -14.87
N ASP A 24 7.85 16.94 -15.82
CA ASP A 24 6.89 16.86 -16.92
C ASP A 24 7.55 17.33 -18.23
N PRO A 25 7.84 16.43 -19.19
CA PRO A 25 8.54 16.76 -20.42
C PRO A 25 7.58 17.28 -21.51
N ARG A 26 6.27 17.36 -21.24
CA ARG A 26 5.29 17.75 -22.27
C ARG A 26 5.55 19.20 -22.71
N GLY A 27 5.73 19.39 -24.01
CA GLY A 27 6.01 20.68 -24.63
C GLY A 27 7.50 21.02 -24.76
N MET A 28 8.40 20.17 -24.26
CA MET A 28 9.84 20.32 -24.49
C MET A 28 10.21 19.82 -25.89
N ILE A 29 11.19 20.48 -26.51
CA ILE A 29 11.78 20.07 -27.80
C ILE A 29 13.08 19.34 -27.48
N GLY A 30 13.26 18.16 -28.06
CA GLY A 30 14.52 17.42 -27.95
C GLY A 30 14.59 16.25 -28.93
N VAL A 31 15.78 15.68 -29.06
CA VAL A 31 16.04 14.54 -29.95
C VAL A 31 15.89 13.22 -29.20
N ARG A 32 16.25 13.20 -27.90
CA ARG A 32 16.19 12.02 -27.03
C ARG A 32 15.42 12.34 -25.76
N LEU A 33 14.42 11.50 -25.47
CA LEU A 33 13.68 11.48 -24.22
C LEU A 33 13.95 10.18 -23.48
N GLU A 34 14.36 10.28 -22.23
CA GLU A 34 14.58 9.14 -21.33
C GLU A 34 13.72 9.30 -20.08
N VAL A 35 13.48 8.19 -19.39
CA VAL A 35 12.73 8.18 -18.14
C VAL A 35 13.46 7.29 -17.13
N GLU A 36 13.69 7.84 -15.95
CA GLU A 36 14.02 7.03 -14.78
C GLU A 36 12.71 6.67 -14.08
N ALA A 37 12.43 5.37 -13.93
CA ALA A 37 11.17 4.91 -13.36
C ALA A 37 11.34 3.68 -12.48
N THR A 38 10.46 3.57 -11.48
CA THR A 38 10.27 2.33 -10.72
C THR A 38 9.31 1.43 -11.48
N ILE A 39 9.77 0.22 -11.84
CA ILE A 39 8.93 -0.80 -12.46
C ILE A 39 8.33 -1.68 -11.38
N ILE A 40 6.99 -1.76 -11.37
CA ILE A 40 6.24 -2.61 -10.45
C ILE A 40 5.89 -3.89 -11.18
N THR A 41 6.28 -5.02 -10.59
CA THR A 41 5.97 -6.34 -11.13
C THR A 41 5.26 -7.19 -10.10
N GLY A 42 4.45 -8.15 -10.53
CA GLY A 42 3.83 -9.14 -9.65
C GLY A 42 3.88 -10.54 -10.27
N ALA A 43 3.52 -11.55 -9.48
CA ALA A 43 3.44 -12.92 -9.96
C ALA A 43 2.23 -13.09 -10.88
N LYS A 44 2.45 -13.61 -12.09
CA LYS A 44 1.39 -13.75 -13.13
C LYS A 44 0.16 -14.49 -12.62
N THR A 45 0.37 -15.61 -11.92
CA THR A 45 -0.74 -16.42 -11.39
C THR A 45 -1.62 -15.65 -10.41
N GLY A 46 -1.01 -14.85 -9.53
CA GLY A 46 -1.76 -14.05 -8.54
C GLY A 46 -2.60 -12.96 -9.20
N ILE A 47 -2.00 -12.25 -10.14
CA ILE A 47 -2.68 -11.18 -10.89
C ILE A 47 -3.82 -11.76 -11.74
N HIS A 48 -3.56 -12.83 -12.48
CA HIS A 48 -4.58 -13.47 -13.33
C HIS A 48 -5.77 -13.99 -12.52
N ASN A 49 -5.53 -14.56 -11.34
CA ASN A 49 -6.60 -15.01 -10.44
C ASN A 49 -7.44 -13.83 -9.93
N LEU A 50 -6.80 -12.72 -9.56
CA LEU A 50 -7.50 -11.50 -9.12
C LEU A 50 -8.38 -10.92 -10.23
N LEU A 51 -7.82 -10.73 -11.43
CA LEU A 51 -8.55 -10.21 -12.59
C LEU A 51 -9.77 -11.08 -12.92
N ARG A 52 -9.56 -12.40 -12.98
CA ARG A 52 -10.62 -13.36 -13.30
C ARG A 52 -11.79 -13.32 -12.31
N VAL A 53 -11.53 -13.11 -11.01
CA VAL A 53 -12.62 -13.03 -10.01
C VAL A 53 -13.46 -11.77 -10.22
N VAL A 54 -12.83 -10.64 -10.51
CA VAL A 54 -13.54 -9.37 -10.79
C VAL A 54 -14.33 -9.45 -12.10
N GLU A 55 -13.76 -10.07 -13.13
CA GLU A 55 -14.47 -10.26 -14.41
C GLU A 55 -15.67 -11.19 -14.28
N LYS A 56 -15.57 -12.23 -13.45
CA LYS A 56 -16.67 -13.15 -13.16
C LYS A 56 -17.86 -12.48 -12.46
N SER A 57 -17.66 -11.33 -11.79
CA SER A 57 -18.78 -10.53 -11.26
C SER A 57 -19.42 -9.61 -12.31
N GLY A 58 -19.06 -9.74 -13.59
CA GLY A 58 -19.62 -8.94 -14.70
C GLY A 58 -19.00 -7.54 -14.82
N LEU A 59 -17.90 -7.28 -14.12
CA LEU A 59 -17.18 -6.01 -14.16
C LEU A 59 -16.01 -6.06 -15.15
N LYS A 60 -15.58 -4.89 -15.63
CA LYS A 60 -14.36 -4.75 -16.44
C LYS A 60 -13.28 -4.08 -15.61
N VAL A 61 -12.08 -4.66 -15.59
CA VAL A 61 -10.94 -4.08 -14.88
C VAL A 61 -10.31 -2.98 -15.74
N SER A 62 -10.30 -1.75 -15.23
CA SER A 62 -9.68 -0.61 -15.94
C SER A 62 -8.15 -0.57 -15.78
N GLY A 63 -7.61 -1.21 -14.75
CA GLY A 63 -6.18 -1.19 -14.45
C GLY A 63 -5.88 -1.77 -13.07
N LEU A 64 -4.59 -1.95 -12.79
CA LEU A 64 -4.06 -2.39 -11.51
C LEU A 64 -3.19 -1.29 -10.92
N ILE A 65 -3.24 -1.13 -9.60
CA ILE A 65 -2.39 -0.18 -8.87
C ILE A 65 -1.76 -0.88 -7.68
N LEU A 66 -0.50 -0.56 -7.40
CA LEU A 66 0.16 -1.02 -6.18
C LEU A 66 -0.49 -0.34 -4.97
N MET A 67 -0.87 -1.14 -3.97
CA MET A 67 -1.53 -0.68 -2.75
C MET A 67 -0.78 0.46 -2.06
N SER A 68 0.55 0.35 -1.96
CA SER A 68 1.43 1.40 -1.41
C SER A 68 1.23 2.77 -2.06
N LEU A 69 1.08 2.80 -3.39
CA LEU A 69 0.84 4.06 -4.12
C LEU A 69 -0.57 4.60 -3.88
N ALA A 70 -1.57 3.72 -3.90
CA ALA A 70 -2.96 4.11 -3.67
C ALA A 70 -3.15 4.64 -2.24
N ALA A 71 -2.63 3.92 -1.24
CA ALA A 71 -2.67 4.31 0.16
C ALA A 71 -1.93 5.64 0.39
N GLY A 72 -0.73 5.80 -0.18
CA GLY A 72 0.00 7.07 -0.11
C GLY A 72 -0.74 8.21 -0.81
N GLN A 73 -1.47 7.95 -1.90
CA GLN A 73 -2.28 8.97 -2.57
C GLN A 73 -3.49 9.41 -1.76
N LEU A 74 -4.08 8.49 -0.99
CA LEU A 74 -5.25 8.77 -0.15
C LEU A 74 -4.87 9.42 1.18
N ALA A 75 -3.80 8.94 1.83
CA ALA A 75 -3.48 9.27 3.21
C ALA A 75 -2.49 10.41 3.37
N LEU A 76 -1.60 10.64 2.40
CA LEU A 76 -0.51 11.62 2.52
C LEU A 76 -0.76 12.85 1.64
N SER A 77 -0.52 14.02 2.21
CA SER A 77 -0.38 15.28 1.49
C SER A 77 0.87 15.30 0.60
N LYS A 78 0.96 16.28 -0.30
CA LYS A 78 2.14 16.46 -1.16
C LYS A 78 3.39 16.80 -0.32
N ASP A 79 3.23 17.63 0.71
CA ASP A 79 4.35 18.09 1.54
C ASP A 79 4.94 16.94 2.37
N GLU A 80 4.08 16.07 2.93
CA GLU A 80 4.53 14.85 3.64
C GLU A 80 5.34 13.92 2.72
N LYS A 81 4.90 13.73 1.47
CA LYS A 81 5.67 12.95 0.50
C LYS A 81 6.99 13.63 0.11
N GLN A 82 7.04 14.96 0.11
CA GLN A 82 8.21 15.73 -0.30
C GLN A 82 9.31 15.74 0.76
N ILE A 83 8.95 15.91 2.04
CA ILE A 83 9.89 15.97 3.17
C ILE A 83 10.39 14.57 3.57
N GLY A 84 9.61 13.55 3.24
CA GLY A 84 9.90 12.16 3.56
C GLY A 84 8.95 11.63 4.62
N THR A 85 8.23 10.54 4.32
CA THR A 85 7.24 9.94 5.22
C THR A 85 7.22 8.43 5.12
N VAL A 86 7.06 7.75 6.26
CA VAL A 86 6.76 6.31 6.31
C VAL A 86 5.27 6.14 6.58
N LEU A 87 4.57 5.51 5.64
CA LEU A 87 3.17 5.10 5.80
C LEU A 87 3.12 3.62 6.19
N VAL A 88 2.44 3.33 7.29
CA VAL A 88 2.17 1.96 7.77
C VAL A 88 0.68 1.69 7.63
N ASP A 89 0.33 0.82 6.67
CA ASP A 89 -1.03 0.39 6.39
C ASP A 89 -1.27 -0.99 7.04
N VAL A 90 -2.02 -1.00 8.15
CA VAL A 90 -2.31 -2.22 8.92
C VAL A 90 -3.63 -2.82 8.43
N GLY A 91 -3.54 -3.84 7.58
CA GLY A 91 -4.68 -4.62 7.12
C GLY A 91 -5.06 -5.77 8.05
N ALA A 92 -5.97 -6.64 7.60
CA ALA A 92 -6.39 -7.83 8.36
C ALA A 92 -5.27 -8.88 8.45
N GLY A 93 -4.79 -9.39 7.31
CA GLY A 93 -3.75 -10.43 7.29
C GLY A 93 -2.32 -9.90 7.16
N THR A 94 -2.13 -8.67 6.71
CA THR A 94 -0.82 -8.11 6.41
C THR A 94 -0.72 -6.63 6.76
N THR A 95 0.50 -6.18 7.04
CA THR A 95 0.84 -4.78 7.27
C THR A 95 1.82 -4.33 6.20
N THR A 96 1.48 -3.30 5.46
CA THR A 96 2.32 -2.75 4.39
C THR A 96 3.03 -1.50 4.87
N ILE A 97 4.35 -1.46 4.71
CA ILE A 97 5.19 -0.31 5.01
C ILE A 97 5.60 0.32 3.69
N SER A 98 5.40 1.62 3.56
CA SER A 98 5.71 2.39 2.35
C SER A 98 6.51 3.62 2.72
N VAL A 99 7.66 3.81 2.09
CA VAL A 99 8.53 4.96 2.32
C VAL A 99 8.40 5.88 1.11
N PHE A 100 8.00 7.12 1.37
CA PHE A 100 7.94 8.20 0.40
C PHE A 100 9.06 9.18 0.70
N ASP A 101 9.74 9.65 -0.34
CA ASP A 101 10.74 10.72 -0.26
C ASP A 101 10.77 11.49 -1.59
N GLN A 102 11.02 12.79 -1.52
CA GLN A 102 11.02 13.70 -2.68
C GLN A 102 9.81 13.53 -3.61
N GLY A 103 8.63 13.29 -3.03
CA GLY A 103 7.37 13.16 -3.75
C GLY A 103 7.11 11.77 -4.35
N SER A 104 8.04 10.82 -4.22
CA SER A 104 7.98 9.50 -4.86
C SER A 104 8.01 8.35 -3.86
N LEU A 105 7.43 7.21 -4.23
CA LEU A 105 7.60 5.95 -3.47
C LEU A 105 9.03 5.42 -3.70
N VAL A 106 9.85 5.38 -2.65
CA VAL A 106 11.24 4.94 -2.73
C VAL A 106 11.43 3.49 -2.26
N ALA A 107 10.62 3.02 -1.33
CA ALA A 107 10.66 1.64 -0.85
C ALA A 107 9.29 1.18 -0.37
N THR A 108 9.03 -0.13 -0.44
CA THR A 108 7.87 -0.72 0.22
C THR A 108 8.16 -2.17 0.59
N SER A 109 7.55 -2.64 1.67
CA SER A 109 7.62 -4.02 2.15
C SER A 109 6.30 -4.40 2.79
N THR A 110 6.01 -5.70 2.86
CA THR A 110 4.81 -6.23 3.48
C THR A 110 5.21 -7.24 4.55
N LEU A 111 4.67 -7.07 5.75
CA LEU A 111 4.79 -8.01 6.85
C LEU A 111 3.55 -8.92 6.86
N PRO A 112 3.70 -10.25 7.03
CA PRO A 112 2.58 -11.19 7.07
C PRO A 112 1.89 -11.20 8.43
N ILE A 113 1.61 -10.02 8.98
CA ILE A 113 0.91 -9.80 10.25
C ILE A 113 -0.08 -8.65 10.09
N GLY A 114 -1.23 -8.73 10.74
CA GLY A 114 -2.24 -7.68 10.70
C GLY A 114 -3.27 -7.84 11.82
N GLY A 115 -4.43 -7.21 11.66
CA GLY A 115 -5.52 -7.25 12.63
C GLY A 115 -6.05 -8.64 12.97
N ASP A 116 -5.87 -9.65 12.12
CA ASP A 116 -6.29 -11.04 12.38
C ASP A 116 -5.50 -11.66 13.53
N PHE A 117 -4.23 -11.26 13.72
CA PHE A 117 -3.42 -11.71 14.86
C PHE A 117 -3.96 -11.14 16.17
N ILE A 118 -4.34 -9.86 16.17
CA ILE A 118 -4.97 -9.21 17.33
C ILE A 118 -6.26 -9.94 17.71
N THR A 119 -7.10 -10.25 16.72
CA THR A 119 -8.35 -11.00 16.92
C THR A 119 -8.10 -12.40 17.47
N THR A 120 -7.06 -13.07 16.99
CA THR A 120 -6.65 -14.39 17.46
C THR A 120 -6.22 -14.34 18.93
N ASP A 121 -5.43 -13.33 19.31
CA ASP A 121 -4.98 -13.17 20.69
C ASP A 121 -6.14 -12.86 21.64
N ILE A 122 -7.10 -12.01 21.22
CA ILE A 122 -8.34 -11.74 21.97
C ILE A 122 -9.16 -13.03 22.15
N SER A 123 -9.31 -13.80 21.07
CA SER A 123 -10.02 -15.08 21.07
C SER A 123 -9.43 -16.06 22.07
N ILE A 124 -8.10 -16.21 22.09
CA ILE A 124 -7.37 -17.09 23.01
C ILE A 124 -7.49 -16.57 24.45
N GLY A 125 -7.22 -15.28 24.67
CA GLY A 125 -7.22 -14.66 26.00
C GLY A 125 -8.59 -14.71 26.68
N LEU A 126 -9.66 -14.46 25.92
CA LEU A 126 -11.04 -14.47 26.42
C LEU A 126 -11.75 -15.82 26.24
N ARG A 127 -11.08 -16.81 25.63
CA ARG A 127 -11.62 -18.14 25.32
C ARG A 127 -12.96 -18.08 24.59
N THR A 128 -13.02 -17.26 23.54
CA THR A 128 -14.23 -17.01 22.76
C THR A 128 -14.04 -17.42 21.30
N GLN A 129 -15.10 -17.36 20.49
CA GLN A 129 -15.01 -17.64 19.06
C GLN A 129 -14.41 -16.45 18.31
N MET A 130 -13.75 -16.69 17.17
CA MET A 130 -13.08 -15.64 16.37
C MET A 130 -14.03 -14.51 15.95
N ASP A 131 -15.28 -14.83 15.60
CA ASP A 131 -16.26 -13.83 15.20
C ASP A 131 -16.70 -12.95 16.39
N ILE A 132 -16.76 -13.53 17.59
CA ILE A 132 -17.03 -12.80 18.83
C ILE A 132 -15.82 -11.95 19.22
N ALA A 133 -14.59 -12.48 19.09
CA ALA A 133 -13.36 -11.74 19.33
C ALA A 133 -13.23 -10.53 18.39
N GLU A 134 -13.60 -10.68 17.10
CA GLU A 134 -13.59 -9.57 16.15
C GLU A 134 -14.58 -8.47 16.56
N LYS A 135 -15.79 -8.87 16.97
CA LYS A 135 -16.81 -7.94 17.50
C LYS A 135 -16.32 -7.23 18.75
N ILE A 136 -15.62 -7.93 19.65
CA ILE A 136 -15.01 -7.35 20.85
C ILE A 136 -13.92 -6.35 20.46
N LYS A 137 -13.02 -6.70 19.54
CA LYS A 137 -11.97 -5.82 19.01
C LYS A 137 -12.55 -4.53 18.47
N PHE A 138 -13.62 -4.59 17.66
CA PHE A 138 -14.27 -3.40 17.13
C PHE A 138 -15.02 -2.58 18.20
N LYS A 139 -15.65 -3.23 19.18
CA LYS A 139 -16.50 -2.55 20.16
C LYS A 139 -15.73 -1.97 21.34
N PHE A 140 -14.64 -2.61 21.75
CA PHE A 140 -13.91 -2.31 22.99
C PHE A 140 -12.39 -2.20 22.79
N GLY A 141 -11.89 -2.38 21.57
CA GLY A 141 -10.45 -2.33 21.29
C GLY A 141 -9.86 -0.97 21.64
N CYS A 142 -8.79 -1.00 22.42
CA CYS A 142 -7.96 0.16 22.74
C CYS A 142 -6.49 -0.26 22.65
N ALA A 143 -5.71 0.42 21.81
CA ALA A 143 -4.32 0.05 21.53
C ALA A 143 -3.33 0.57 22.58
N SER A 144 -3.76 1.48 23.45
CA SER A 144 -2.93 2.17 24.43
C SER A 144 -3.68 2.29 25.74
N ILE A 145 -3.07 1.80 26.83
CA ILE A 145 -3.69 1.83 28.17
C ILE A 145 -3.96 3.28 28.61
N ALA A 146 -3.11 4.23 28.22
CA ALA A 146 -3.29 5.64 28.55
C ALA A 146 -4.56 6.24 27.94
N ASP A 147 -5.04 5.67 26.82
CA ASP A 147 -6.25 6.12 26.12
C ASP A 147 -7.49 5.29 26.51
N SER A 148 -7.34 4.36 27.45
CA SER A 148 -8.45 3.57 27.96
C SER A 148 -9.34 4.38 28.90
N ALA A 149 -10.64 4.08 28.90
CA ALA A 149 -11.55 4.73 29.83
C ALA A 149 -11.16 4.40 31.28
N PRO A 150 -11.24 5.36 32.23
CA PRO A 150 -10.75 5.15 33.59
C PRO A 150 -11.40 3.98 34.33
N ASP A 151 -12.64 3.63 33.97
CA ASP A 151 -13.41 2.51 34.49
C ASP A 151 -13.07 1.16 33.83
N GLN A 152 -12.21 1.16 32.82
CA GLN A 152 -11.74 -0.01 32.06
C GLN A 152 -10.26 -0.31 32.31
N MET A 153 -9.62 0.39 33.26
CA MET A 153 -8.26 0.09 33.71
C MET A 153 -8.29 -1.06 34.73
N PHE A 154 -7.50 -2.12 34.48
CA PHE A 154 -7.33 -3.26 35.40
C PHE A 154 -6.22 -3.02 36.42
#